data_AF-A0ABD0NII9-F1
#
_entry.id   AF-A0ABD0NII9-F1
#
_cell.length_a   1.000
_cell.length_b   1.000
_cell.length_c   1.000
_cell.angle_alpha   90.00
_cell.angle_beta   90.00
_cell.angle_gamma   90.00
#
_symmetry.space_group_name_H-M   'P 1'
#
loop_
_entity.id
_entity.type
_entity.pdbx_description
1 polymer ?
#
loop_
_entity_poly.entity_id
_entity_poly.type
_entity_poly.pdbx_seq_one_letter_code
_entity_poly.pdbx_strand_id
1 'polypeptide(L)' 'SVVLPCSVDTPLPLEDLEVQWKRDPETVVHLFQDGESRPEAQHQDYYDRAHFFTEEIQHGNFSLLLNN' A
#
# COMPACT_ATOMS: atom_id res chain seq x y z
N SER A 1 1.42 -3.23 -16.11
CA SER A 1 1.26 -2.70 -14.76
C SER A 1 0.65 -1.32 -14.82
N VAL A 2 0.00 -0.88 -13.74
CA VAL A 2 -0.60 0.45 -13.60
C VAL A 2 -0.25 1.01 -12.22
N VAL A 3 -0.13 2.33 -12.10
CA VAL A 3 0.06 2.99 -10.80
C VAL A 3 -1.24 3.64 -10.39
N LEU A 4 -1.71 3.32 -9.19
CA LEU A 4 -2.84 3.98 -8.55
C LEU A 4 -2.29 5.05 -7.61
N PRO A 5 -2.42 6.34 -7.92
CA PRO A 5 -1.81 7.41 -7.14
C PRO A 5 -2.54 7.62 -5.82
N CYS A 6 -1.78 7.77 -4.73
CA CYS A 6 -2.27 8.25 -3.44
C CYS A 6 -1.12 8.95 -2.73
N SER A 7 -1.34 10.17 -2.25
CA SER A 7 -0.31 10.95 -1.56
C SER A 7 -0.90 11.95 -0.59
N VAL A 8 -0.12 12.33 0.40
CA VAL A 8 -0.40 13.41 1.33
C VAL A 8 0.80 14.35 1.42
N ASP A 9 0.55 15.65 1.59
CA ASP A 9 1.61 16.66 1.68
C ASP A 9 2.21 16.79 3.10
N THR A 10 1.63 16.08 4.06
CA THR A 10 2.02 16.16 5.47
C THR A 10 2.91 14.99 5.86
N PRO A 11 4.07 15.22 6.49
CA PRO A 11 4.87 14.15 7.08
C PRO A 11 4.04 13.37 8.10
N LEU A 12 4.02 12.04 7.98
CA LEU A 12 3.35 11.15 8.93
C LEU A 12 4.41 10.34 9.71
N PRO A 13 4.23 10.14 11.02
CA PRO A 13 5.10 9.26 11.79
C PRO A 13 4.92 7.82 11.32
N LEU A 14 6.02 7.16 10.90
CA LEU A 14 5.99 5.80 10.35
C LEU A 14 5.58 4.73 11.37
N GLU A 15 5.87 4.95 12.65
CA GLU A 15 5.64 3.95 13.73
C GLU A 15 4.15 3.61 13.90
N ASP A 16 3.25 4.58 13.70
CA ASP A 16 1.80 4.40 13.83
C ASP A 16 1.07 4.39 12.47
N LEU A 17 1.82 4.37 11.37
CA LEU A 17 1.24 4.52 10.03
C LEU A 17 0.70 3.18 9.53
N GLU A 18 -0.61 3.14 9.29
CA GLU A 18 -1.27 2.09 8.53
C GLU A 18 -1.76 2.63 7.19
N VAL A 19 -1.36 1.99 6.10
CA VAL A 19 -1.86 2.28 4.75
C VAL A 19 -2.49 1.02 4.19
N GLN A 20 -3.78 1.09 3.91
CA GLN A 20 -4.53 -0.03 3.38
C GLN A 20 -5.17 0.33 2.04
N TRP A 21 -4.78 -0.40 1.00
CA TRP A 21 -5.50 -0.40 -0.27
C TRP A 21 -6.56 -1.49 -0.25
N LYS A 22 -7.79 -1.12 -0.54
CA LYS A 22 -8.95 -2.01 -0.60
C LYS A 22 -9.71 -1.78 -1.91
N ARG A 23 -10.16 -2.87 -2.53
CA ARG A 23 -11.13 -2.79 -3.64
C ARG A 23 -12.54 -2.53 -3.12
N ASP A 24 -12.85 -3.19 -2.01
CA ASP A 24 -14.11 -3.16 -1.28
C ASP A 24 -13.82 -3.54 0.20
N PRO A 25 -14.81 -3.50 1.11
CA PRO A 25 -14.58 -3.76 2.53
C PRO A 25 -13.97 -5.13 2.85
N GLU A 26 -14.17 -6.14 2.00
CA GLU A 26 -13.71 -7.53 2.22
C GLU A 26 -12.40 -7.84 1.48
N THR A 27 -12.11 -7.09 0.41
CA THR A 27 -10.98 -7.37 -0.49
C THR A 27 -9.82 -6.41 -0.25
N VAL A 28 -8.85 -6.85 0.56
CA VAL A 28 -7.57 -6.15 0.76
C VAL A 28 -6.68 -6.35 -0.45
N VAL A 29 -6.27 -5.23 -1.06
CA VAL A 29 -5.35 -5.22 -2.20
C VAL A 29 -3.91 -5.23 -1.71
N HIS A 30 -3.57 -4.42 -0.70
CA HIS A 30 -2.28 -4.43 -0.03
C HIS A 30 -2.35 -3.69 1.31
N LEU A 31 -1.42 -4.01 2.21
CA LEU A 31 -1.30 -3.43 3.55
C LEU A 31 0.16 -3.03 3.80
N PHE A 32 0.35 -1.83 4.35
CA PHE A 32 1.57 -1.38 4.98
C PHE A 32 1.25 -1.02 6.43
N GLN A 33 1.99 -1.57 7.38
CA GLN A 33 1.76 -1.39 8.81
C GLN A 33 3.06 -1.68 9.57
N ASP A 34 3.27 -0.98 10.69
CA ASP A 34 4.45 -1.11 11.54
C ASP A 34 5.78 -0.87 10.79
N GLY A 35 5.77 0.05 9.83
CA GLY A 35 6.94 0.38 9.02
C GLY A 35 7.27 -0.62 7.90
N GLU A 36 6.47 -1.67 7.71
CA GLU A 36 6.73 -2.72 6.73
C GLU A 36 5.55 -2.97 5.77
N SER A 37 5.89 -3.38 4.54
CA SER A 37 4.91 -3.86 3.57
C SER A 37 4.53 -5.30 3.89
N ARG A 38 3.22 -5.60 3.90
CA ARG A 38 2.65 -6.90 4.27
C ARG A 38 1.94 -7.56 3.08
N PRO A 39 2.69 -8.16 2.12
CA PRO A 39 2.10 -8.86 0.98
C PRO A 39 1.28 -10.09 1.39
N GLU A 40 1.52 -10.66 2.57
CA GLU A 40 0.75 -11.77 3.14
C GLU A 40 -0.71 -11.43 3.44
N ALA A 41 -1.05 -10.14 3.58
CA ALA A 41 -2.41 -9.67 3.81
C ALA A 41 -3.21 -9.48 2.50
N GLN A 42 -2.59 -9.71 1.34
CA GLN A 42 -3.25 -9.54 0.05
C GLN A 42 -4.32 -10.61 -0.16
N HIS A 43 -5.46 -10.19 -0.70
CA HIS A 43 -6.45 -11.12 -1.23
C HIS A 43 -5.84 -11.93 -2.39
N GLN A 44 -6.30 -13.17 -2.58
CA GLN A 44 -5.74 -14.11 -3.56
C GLN A 44 -5.66 -13.52 -4.98
N ASP A 45 -6.66 -12.74 -5.38
CA ASP A 45 -6.69 -12.08 -6.70
C ASP A 45 -5.58 -11.03 -6.89
N TYR A 46 -4.98 -10.53 -5.81
CA TYR A 46 -3.96 -9.48 -5.82
C TYR A 46 -2.59 -9.98 -5.34
N TYR A 47 -2.49 -11.24 -4.91
CA TYR A 47 -1.25 -11.83 -4.41
C TYR A 47 -0.12 -11.70 -5.43
N ASP A 48 1.00 -11.09 -5.01
CA ASP A 48 2.18 -10.80 -5.83
C ASP A 48 1.93 -9.82 -7.01
N ARG A 49 0.74 -9.22 -7.07
CA ARG A 49 0.36 -8.24 -8.10
C ARG A 49 0.41 -6.82 -7.59
N ALA A 50 0.12 -6.59 -6.31
CA ALA A 50 0.08 -5.27 -5.71
C ALA A 50 1.36 -4.98 -4.90
N HIS A 51 1.98 -3.83 -5.12
CA HIS A 51 3.25 -3.45 -4.48
C HIS A 51 3.25 -1.97 -4.11
N PHE A 52 3.70 -1.64 -2.90
CA PHE A 52 3.98 -0.26 -2.51
C PHE A 52 5.35 0.20 -3.01
N PHE A 53 5.49 1.51 -3.21
CA PHE A 53 6.79 2.16 -3.28
C PHE A 53 7.29 2.42 -1.85
N THR A 54 7.77 1.39 -1.15
CA THR A 54 8.07 1.45 0.29
C THR A 54 9.01 2.61 0.67
N GLU A 55 10.00 2.92 -0.18
CA GLU A 55 10.95 4.02 0.04
C GLU A 55 10.30 5.42 -0.03
N GLU A 56 9.14 5.53 -0.67
CA GLU A 56 8.40 6.76 -0.89
C GLU A 56 7.33 7.03 0.19
N ILE A 57 7.01 6.02 1.01
CA ILE A 57 6.01 6.12 2.09
C ILE A 57 6.41 7.19 3.11
N GLN A 58 7.69 7.25 3.48
CA GLN A 58 8.23 8.28 4.38
C GLN A 58 8.10 9.71 3.82
N HIS A 59 7.94 9.84 2.50
CA HIS A 59 7.74 11.11 1.80
C HIS A 59 6.26 11.43 1.56
N GLY A 60 5.34 10.63 2.11
CA GLY A 60 3.90 10.83 1.98
C GLY A 60 3.30 10.26 0.70
N ASN A 61 4.04 9.45 -0.06
CA ASN A 61 3.55 8.80 -1.27
C ASN A 61 3.16 7.34 -0.95
N PHE A 62 1.87 7.08 -1.06
CA PHE A 62 1.21 5.81 -0.76
C PHE A 62 0.66 5.14 -2.03
N SER A 63 1.19 5.53 -3.19
CA SER A 63 0.77 5.00 -4.47
C SER A 63 1.02 3.49 -4.55
N LEU A 64 0.16 2.80 -5.28
CA LEU A 64 0.22 1.36 -5.44
C LEU A 64 0.56 1.01 -6.89
N LEU A 65 1.59 0.19 -7.09
CA LEU A 65 1.86 -0.48 -8.36
C LEU A 65 1.03 -1.77 -8.42
N LEU A 66 0.19 -1.88 -9.45
CA LEU A 66 -0.61 -3.07 -9.71
C LEU A 66 -0.17 -3.72 -11.03
N ASN A 67 0.35 -4.94 -10.94
CA ASN A 67 0.75 -5.79 -12.06
C ASN A 67 -0.44 -6.58 -12.61
N ASN A 68 -0.35 -7.00 -13.88
CA ASN A 68 -1.37 -7.83 -14.49
C ASN A 68 -1.14 -9.29 -14.12
#